data_AF-A0A971FN29-F1
#
_entry.id   AF-A0A971FN29-F1
#
_cell.length_a   1.000
_cell.length_b   1.000
_cell.length_c   1.000
_cell.angle_alpha   90.00
_cell.angle_beta   90.00
_cell.angle_gamma   90.00
#
_symmetry.space_group_name_H-M   'P 1'
#
loop_
_entity.id
_entity.type
_entity.pdbx_description
1 polymer ?
#
loop_
_entity_poly.entity_id
_entity_poly.type
_entity_poly.pdbx_seq_one_letter_code
_entity_poly.pdbx_strand_id
1 'polypeptide(L)'
;MALSDEQLAGRIVLRAVLPVIKVMLEDDPAVKKAFENVSGTVQFRAQDEEGPVGACLVFENGAFSVEQGIRENPDLLFDFPSLKSMNDMFRGKPVLPRLAPLLRGIPGHFGLLVKTFKVLLGMKILMPNAKPKTPEKAYLKVKMSLYMVSTALSQMNKAGDPDMHAWTSKQPERIYQWSVDGTDIACYLKMKAGNTKAGRGIYTRRKPFVHMRFSSVDAALPVLANTVDTVSAISQGLVINDGSPEYGGRIGDFMMKISKLLT
;
A
#
# COMPACT_ATOMS: atom_id res chain seq x y z
N MET A 1 13.44 11.97 -15.77
CA MET A 1 14.56 11.53 -14.89
C MET A 1 14.03 10.41 -14.02
N ALA A 2 14.79 9.34 -13.76
CA ALA A 2 14.34 8.30 -12.83
C ALA A 2 14.37 8.85 -11.41
N LEU A 3 13.34 8.56 -10.61
CA LEU A 3 13.30 8.98 -9.21
C LEU A 3 14.43 8.30 -8.43
N SER A 4 15.01 9.00 -7.45
CA SER A 4 15.83 8.36 -6.43
C SER A 4 15.02 7.33 -5.63
N ASP A 5 15.70 6.39 -4.96
CA ASP A 5 15.04 5.41 -4.09
C ASP A 5 14.16 6.07 -3.01
N GLU A 6 14.59 7.22 -2.47
CA GLU A 6 13.86 7.95 -1.45
C GLU A 6 12.60 8.63 -2.02
N GLN A 7 12.68 9.20 -3.22
CA GLN A 7 11.53 9.73 -3.95
C GLN A 7 10.56 8.62 -4.37
N LEU A 8 11.06 7.47 -4.80
CA LEU A 8 10.25 6.31 -5.12
C LEU A 8 9.54 5.77 -3.87
N ALA A 9 10.23 5.66 -2.74
CA ALA A 9 9.63 5.28 -1.46
C ALA A 9 8.53 6.27 -1.05
N GLY A 10 8.78 7.58 -1.16
CA GLY A 10 7.79 8.63 -0.89
C GLY A 10 6.55 8.52 -1.78
N ARG A 11 6.76 8.27 -3.07
CA ARG A 11 5.66 8.02 -4.02
C ARG A 11 4.84 6.79 -3.62
N ILE A 12 5.50 5.68 -3.26
CA ILE A 12 4.81 4.45 -2.82
C ILE A 12 4.04 4.71 -1.53
N VAL A 13 4.61 5.43 -0.56
CA VAL A 13 3.92 5.82 0.67
C VAL A 13 2.64 6.60 0.36
N LEU A 14 2.73 7.67 -0.42
CA LEU A 14 1.62 8.56 -0.72
C LEU A 14 0.53 7.93 -1.61
N ARG A 15 0.91 6.99 -2.49
CA ARG A 15 0.02 6.43 -3.54
C ARG A 15 -0.36 4.97 -3.36
N ALA A 16 0.30 4.24 -2.48
CA ALA A 16 0.01 2.82 -2.22
C ALA A 16 -0.21 2.54 -0.73
N VAL A 17 0.59 3.12 0.17
CA VAL A 17 0.46 2.87 1.62
C VAL A 17 -0.73 3.62 2.22
N LEU A 18 -0.81 4.95 2.02
CA LEU A 18 -1.94 5.76 2.50
C LEU A 18 -3.31 5.30 1.96
N PRO A 19 -3.48 4.99 0.66
CA PRO A 19 -4.79 4.54 0.15
C PRO A 19 -5.28 3.19 0.68
N VAL A 20 -4.40 2.39 1.28
CA VAL A 20 -4.77 1.09 1.87
C VAL A 20 -5.44 1.26 3.24
N ILE A 21 -5.37 2.46 3.85
CA ILE A 21 -6.21 2.85 5.00
C ILE A 21 -7.69 2.54 4.74
N LYS A 22 -8.16 2.69 3.49
CA LYS A 22 -9.52 2.36 3.08
C LYS A 22 -9.97 0.96 3.54
N VAL A 23 -9.07 -0.02 3.45
CA VAL A 23 -9.36 -1.41 3.86
C VAL A 23 -9.65 -1.49 5.36
N MET A 24 -8.91 -0.73 6.19
CA MET A 24 -9.20 -0.67 7.63
C MET A 24 -10.56 -0.04 7.92
N LEU A 25 -10.94 1.00 7.17
CA LEU A 25 -12.23 1.68 7.37
C LEU A 25 -13.41 0.84 6.87
N GLU A 26 -13.20 -0.07 5.92
CA GLU A 26 -14.25 -0.92 5.36
C GLU A 26 -14.40 -2.24 6.13
N ASP A 27 -13.28 -2.86 6.53
CA ASP A 27 -13.25 -4.26 6.98
C ASP A 27 -13.01 -4.43 8.49
N ASP A 28 -12.52 -3.42 9.21
CA ASP A 28 -12.43 -3.47 10.68
C ASP A 28 -13.68 -2.80 11.29
N PRO A 29 -14.62 -3.55 11.89
CA PRO A 29 -15.89 -3.00 12.35
C PRO A 29 -15.74 -1.87 13.38
N ALA A 30 -14.70 -1.94 14.22
CA ALA A 30 -14.44 -0.92 15.23
C ALA A 30 -13.90 0.37 14.59
N VAL A 31 -13.04 0.25 13.59
CA VAL A 31 -12.55 1.41 12.82
C VAL A 31 -13.69 1.99 11.97
N LYS A 32 -14.45 1.16 11.26
CA LYS A 32 -15.61 1.60 10.47
C LYS A 32 -16.58 2.44 11.31
N LYS A 33 -17.03 1.90 12.44
CA LYS A 33 -17.93 2.61 13.37
C LYS A 33 -17.31 3.89 13.91
N ALA A 34 -16.00 3.90 14.17
CA ALA A 34 -15.32 5.10 14.61
C ALA A 34 -15.25 6.19 13.53
N PHE A 35 -15.39 5.87 12.25
CA PHE A 35 -15.28 6.81 11.13
C PHE A 35 -16.60 7.17 10.44
N GLU A 36 -17.72 6.51 10.75
CA GLU A 36 -19.05 6.71 10.13
C GLU A 36 -19.49 8.19 10.05
N ASN A 37 -19.24 8.99 11.08
CA ASN A 37 -19.64 10.41 11.12
C ASN A 37 -18.44 11.35 11.09
N VAL A 38 -17.31 10.89 10.58
CA VAL A 38 -16.09 11.70 10.49
C VAL A 38 -16.04 12.37 9.14
N SER A 39 -15.95 13.69 9.19
CA SER A 39 -15.66 14.54 8.04
C SER A 39 -14.45 15.41 8.36
N GLY A 40 -13.56 15.55 7.39
CA GLY A 40 -12.34 16.35 7.55
C GLY A 40 -11.18 15.83 6.70
N THR A 41 -10.12 16.62 6.70
CA THR A 41 -9.08 16.56 5.68
C THR A 41 -7.71 16.61 6.35
N VAL A 42 -6.86 15.65 6.03
CA VAL A 42 -5.57 15.48 6.70
C VAL A 42 -4.46 15.42 5.66
N GLN A 43 -3.70 16.51 5.55
CA GLN A 43 -2.59 16.63 4.62
C GLN A 43 -1.32 16.02 5.19
N PHE A 44 -0.68 15.15 4.42
CA PHE A 44 0.71 14.74 4.60
C PHE A 44 1.55 15.52 3.59
N ARG A 45 2.54 16.29 4.07
CA ARG A 45 3.44 17.08 3.22
C ARG A 45 4.88 16.81 3.62
N ALA A 46 5.76 16.60 2.66
CA ALA A 46 7.19 16.46 2.88
C ALA A 46 7.95 17.37 1.92
N GLN A 47 9.06 17.95 2.40
CA GLN A 47 9.97 18.71 1.53
C GLN A 47 10.81 17.76 0.67
N ASP A 48 10.99 18.11 -0.60
CA ASP A 48 11.87 17.44 -1.56
C ASP A 48 12.64 18.51 -2.36
N GLU A 49 13.73 18.11 -3.03
CA GLU A 49 14.57 19.02 -3.81
C GLU A 49 13.81 19.68 -4.98
N GLU A 50 12.88 18.94 -5.61
CA GLU A 50 12.03 19.42 -6.71
C GLU A 50 10.80 20.22 -6.24
N GLY A 51 10.66 20.41 -4.93
CA GLY A 51 9.51 21.06 -4.30
C GLY A 51 8.70 20.10 -3.42
N PRO A 52 7.83 20.64 -2.56
CA PRO A 52 7.11 19.82 -1.60
C PRO A 52 6.15 18.85 -2.29
N VAL A 53 6.09 17.63 -1.78
CA VAL A 53 5.16 16.58 -2.24
C VAL A 53 4.22 16.18 -1.11
N GLY A 54 3.05 15.67 -1.48
CA GLY A 54 2.05 15.30 -0.48
C GLY A 54 0.84 14.56 -1.02
N ALA A 55 0.00 14.14 -0.08
CA ALA A 55 -1.33 13.63 -0.33
C ALA A 55 -2.25 14.01 0.84
N CYS A 56 -3.52 14.29 0.53
CA CYS A 56 -4.54 14.62 1.51
C CYS A 56 -5.47 13.42 1.70
N LEU A 57 -5.62 12.97 2.94
CA LEU A 57 -6.67 12.03 3.32
C LEU A 57 -7.97 12.83 3.43
N VAL A 58 -9.01 12.37 2.74
CA VAL A 58 -10.31 13.03 2.73
C VAL A 58 -11.33 12.07 3.33
N PHE A 59 -11.94 12.48 4.44
CA PHE A 59 -13.02 11.79 5.11
C PHE A 59 -14.31 12.57 4.88
N GLU A 60 -15.36 11.88 4.42
CA GLU A 60 -16.67 12.45 4.14
C GLU A 60 -17.76 11.49 4.64
N ASN A 61 -18.23 11.69 5.88
CA ASN A 61 -19.30 10.88 6.50
C ASN A 61 -19.09 9.36 6.32
N GLY A 62 -17.90 8.88 6.69
CA GLY A 62 -17.54 7.47 6.57
C GLY A 62 -16.97 7.05 5.21
N ALA A 63 -17.10 7.88 4.17
CA ALA A 63 -16.36 7.69 2.94
C ALA A 63 -14.91 8.13 3.12
N PHE A 64 -14.00 7.44 2.42
CA PHE A 64 -12.56 7.72 2.47
C PHE A 64 -11.97 7.73 1.06
N SER A 65 -11.19 8.77 0.79
CA SER A 65 -10.36 8.88 -0.41
C SER A 65 -9.01 9.52 -0.10
N VAL A 66 -8.09 9.42 -1.06
CA VAL A 66 -6.78 10.06 -0.98
C VAL A 66 -6.58 10.91 -2.22
N GLU A 67 -6.52 12.22 -2.02
CA GLU A 67 -6.20 13.18 -3.07
C GLU A 67 -4.68 13.38 -3.14
N GLN A 68 -4.12 13.34 -4.35
CA GLN A 68 -2.68 13.53 -4.55
C GLN A 68 -2.36 15.01 -4.72
N GLY A 69 -1.25 15.47 -4.13
CA GLY A 69 -0.85 16.88 -4.15
C GLY A 69 -0.96 17.54 -2.78
N ILE A 70 -0.86 18.87 -2.78
CA ILE A 70 -0.91 19.70 -1.58
C ILE A 70 -2.21 20.50 -1.61
N ARG A 71 -3.08 20.26 -0.63
CA ARG A 71 -4.27 21.05 -0.39
C ARG A 71 -3.87 22.35 0.32
N GLU A 72 -4.46 23.48 -0.11
CA GLU A 72 -4.18 24.79 0.46
C GLU A 72 -4.64 24.90 1.91
N ASN A 73 -5.88 24.48 2.19
CA ASN A 73 -6.52 24.60 3.51
C ASN A 73 -6.97 23.24 4.05
N PRO A 74 -6.04 22.37 4.51
CA PRO A 74 -6.41 21.15 5.20
C PRO A 74 -6.77 21.43 6.67
N ASP A 75 -7.67 20.64 7.23
CA ASP A 75 -8.05 20.73 8.65
C ASP A 75 -6.87 20.36 9.57
N LEU A 76 -6.07 19.38 9.16
CA LEU A 76 -4.84 18.97 9.84
C LEU A 76 -3.68 18.84 8.86
N LEU A 77 -2.49 19.30 9.25
CA LEU A 77 -1.27 19.24 8.44
C LEU A 77 -0.15 18.51 9.19
N PHE A 78 0.23 17.35 8.66
CA PHE A 78 1.43 16.60 9.00
C PHE A 78 2.56 17.05 8.06
N ASP A 79 3.34 18.05 8.48
CA ASP A 79 4.46 18.59 7.72
C ASP A 79 5.79 17.97 8.14
N PHE A 80 6.47 17.30 7.22
CA PHE A 80 7.76 16.66 7.44
C PHE A 80 8.89 17.52 6.84
N PRO A 81 10.04 17.65 7.53
CA PRO A 81 11.14 18.47 7.05
C PRO A 81 11.85 17.90 5.82
N SER A 82 11.63 16.62 5.49
CA SER A 82 12.16 15.96 4.29
C SER A 82 11.32 14.73 3.92
N LEU A 83 11.41 14.28 2.67
CA LEU A 83 10.90 12.97 2.23
C LEU A 83 11.40 11.83 3.11
N LYS A 84 12.70 11.85 3.44
CA LYS A 84 13.32 10.87 4.31
C LYS A 84 12.63 10.78 5.67
N SER A 85 12.30 11.91 6.28
CA SER A 85 11.59 11.95 7.56
C SER A 85 10.19 11.35 7.46
N MET A 86 9.45 11.65 6.39
CA MET A 86 8.13 11.04 6.16
C MET A 86 8.24 9.53 5.96
N ASN A 87 9.13 9.08 5.09
CA ASN A 87 9.33 7.66 4.81
C ASN A 87 9.80 6.89 6.05
N ASP A 88 10.72 7.46 6.83
CA ASP A 88 11.19 6.88 8.08
C ASP A 88 10.05 6.67 9.10
N MET A 89 9.06 7.58 9.16
CA MET A 89 7.86 7.37 9.97
C MET A 89 7.06 6.13 9.52
N PHE A 90 6.85 5.96 8.21
CA PHE A 90 6.13 4.80 7.66
C PHE A 90 6.94 3.50 7.71
N ARG A 91 8.28 3.59 7.77
CA ARG A 91 9.19 2.48 8.11
C ARG A 91 9.16 2.15 9.62
N GLY A 92 8.37 2.87 10.42
CA GLY A 92 8.19 2.62 11.85
C GLY A 92 9.23 3.27 12.76
N LYS A 93 10.09 4.16 12.25
CA LYS A 93 11.04 4.92 13.06
C LYS A 93 10.31 6.04 13.83
N PRO A 94 10.79 6.42 15.04
CA PRO A 94 10.16 7.46 15.85
C PRO A 94 10.46 8.85 15.27
N VAL A 95 9.76 9.21 14.19
CA VAL A 95 9.83 10.52 13.55
C VAL A 95 8.56 11.29 13.83
N LEU A 96 8.71 12.53 14.29
CA LEU A 96 7.59 13.44 14.52
C LEU A 96 7.48 14.46 13.37
N PRO A 97 6.26 14.74 12.89
CA PRO A 97 6.04 15.88 12.01
C PRO A 97 6.33 17.19 12.78
N ARG A 98 6.49 18.29 12.04
CA ARG A 98 6.61 19.62 12.64
C ARG A 98 5.35 19.92 13.45
N LEU A 99 5.55 20.28 14.72
CA LEU A 99 4.46 20.50 15.65
C LEU A 99 3.69 21.79 15.33
N ALA A 100 4.36 22.88 14.95
CA ALA A 100 3.69 24.17 14.78
C ALA A 100 2.54 24.15 13.74
N PRO A 101 2.69 23.57 12.53
CA PRO A 101 1.59 23.44 11.59
C PRO A 101 0.47 22.53 12.10
N LEU A 102 0.83 21.45 12.81
CA LEU A 102 -0.13 20.50 13.37
C LEU A 102 -0.97 21.16 14.48
N LEU A 103 -0.34 21.90 15.39
CA LEU A 103 -0.97 22.58 16.52
C LEU A 103 -2.00 23.63 16.08
N ARG A 104 -1.82 24.26 14.90
CA ARG A 104 -2.77 25.24 14.35
C ARG A 104 -4.14 24.65 14.03
N GLY A 105 -4.19 23.38 13.62
CA GLY A 105 -5.44 22.68 13.30
C GLY A 105 -6.09 21.97 14.48
N ILE A 106 -5.42 21.89 15.65
CA ILE A 106 -5.95 21.15 16.80
C ILE A 106 -7.24 21.78 17.38
N PRO A 107 -7.33 23.11 17.56
CA PRO A 107 -8.57 23.75 18.00
C PRO A 107 -9.65 23.51 16.94
N GLY A 108 -10.64 22.67 17.25
CA GLY A 108 -11.73 22.30 16.32
C GLY A 108 -11.61 20.90 15.70
N HIS A 109 -10.40 20.34 15.56
CA HIS A 109 -10.18 19.04 14.90
C HIS A 109 -9.42 18.00 15.75
N PHE A 110 -9.38 18.16 17.08
CA PHE A 110 -8.75 17.20 17.99
C PHE A 110 -9.29 15.77 17.83
N GLY A 111 -10.61 15.62 17.66
CA GLY A 111 -11.23 14.31 17.42
C GLY A 111 -10.74 13.65 16.13
N LEU A 112 -10.56 14.43 15.05
CA LEU A 112 -9.99 13.96 13.79
C LEU A 112 -8.53 13.55 14.00
N LEU A 113 -7.74 14.35 14.71
CA LEU A 113 -6.33 14.06 14.99
C LEU A 113 -6.14 12.71 15.70
N VAL A 114 -6.89 12.48 16.78
CA VAL A 114 -6.84 11.21 17.54
C VAL A 114 -7.21 10.03 16.66
N LYS A 115 -8.24 10.16 15.82
CA LYS A 115 -8.67 9.10 14.90
C LYS A 115 -7.63 8.83 13.82
N THR A 116 -7.03 9.88 13.25
CA THR A 116 -5.91 9.75 12.30
C THR A 116 -4.74 9.02 12.93
N PHE A 117 -4.31 9.38 14.14
CA PHE A 117 -3.23 8.67 14.84
C PHE A 117 -3.56 7.18 15.07
N LYS A 118 -4.81 6.85 15.44
CA LYS A 118 -5.23 5.45 15.59
C LYS A 118 -5.13 4.66 14.29
N VAL A 119 -5.52 5.27 13.16
CA VAL A 119 -5.38 4.64 11.84
C VAL A 119 -3.91 4.47 11.47
N LEU A 120 -3.08 5.52 11.60
CA LEU A 120 -1.64 5.44 11.34
C LEU A 120 -0.96 4.35 12.20
N LEU A 121 -1.35 4.22 13.47
CA LEU A 121 -0.84 3.17 14.34
C LEU A 121 -1.29 1.78 13.87
N GLY A 122 -2.54 1.64 13.42
CA GLY A 122 -3.05 0.39 12.86
C GLY A 122 -2.35 -0.03 11.56
N MET A 123 -1.80 0.92 10.79
CA MET A 123 -0.98 0.61 9.61
C MET A 123 0.30 -0.17 9.94
N LYS A 124 0.75 -0.19 11.21
CA LYS A 124 1.86 -1.07 11.64
C LYS A 124 1.61 -2.54 11.35
N ILE A 125 0.37 -2.95 11.09
CA ILE A 125 0.03 -4.30 10.65
C ILE A 125 0.71 -4.69 9.32
N LEU A 126 1.04 -3.71 8.48
CA LEU A 126 1.76 -3.89 7.23
C LEU A 126 3.26 -4.16 7.43
N MET A 127 3.80 -3.92 8.64
CA MET A 127 5.21 -4.20 8.91
C MET A 127 5.48 -5.70 8.78
N PRO A 128 6.64 -6.11 8.24
CA PRO A 128 6.96 -7.53 8.04
C PRO A 128 6.87 -8.33 9.36
N ASN A 129 7.38 -7.74 10.44
CA ASN A 129 7.43 -8.34 11.78
C ASN A 129 6.10 -8.31 12.55
N ALA A 130 5.06 -7.66 12.03
CA ALA A 130 3.76 -7.62 12.71
C ALA A 130 3.12 -9.02 12.71
N LYS A 131 2.90 -9.59 13.90
CA LYS A 131 2.26 -10.90 14.05
C LYS A 131 0.79 -10.71 14.47
N PRO A 132 -0.18 -10.85 13.55
CA PRO A 132 -1.59 -10.76 13.91
C PRO A 132 -1.93 -11.88 14.89
N LYS A 133 -2.72 -11.55 15.93
CA LYS A 133 -3.10 -12.49 17.00
C LYS A 133 -4.53 -13.02 16.85
N THR A 134 -5.31 -12.47 15.92
CA THR A 134 -6.70 -12.86 15.67
C THR A 134 -6.92 -13.09 14.17
N PRO A 135 -7.89 -13.93 13.78
CA PRO A 135 -8.23 -14.16 12.36
C PRO A 135 -8.57 -12.88 11.60
N GLU A 136 -9.26 -11.93 12.23
CA GLU A 136 -9.65 -10.66 11.60
C GLU A 136 -8.43 -9.80 11.30
N LYS A 137 -7.46 -9.75 12.21
CA LYS A 137 -6.19 -9.05 11.98
C LYS A 137 -5.31 -9.77 10.97
N ALA A 138 -5.35 -11.11 10.92
CA ALA A 138 -4.65 -11.89 9.90
C ALA A 138 -5.22 -11.58 8.49
N TYR A 139 -6.54 -11.62 8.37
CA TYR A 139 -7.26 -11.23 7.15
C TYR A 139 -6.90 -9.80 6.73
N LEU A 140 -6.97 -8.85 7.66
CA LEU A 140 -6.65 -7.44 7.39
C LEU A 140 -5.19 -7.27 6.93
N LYS A 141 -4.23 -7.95 7.58
CA LYS A 141 -2.82 -7.94 7.18
C LYS A 141 -2.66 -8.41 5.74
N VAL A 142 -3.21 -9.58 5.41
CA VAL A 142 -3.08 -10.17 4.07
C VAL A 142 -3.71 -9.28 2.99
N LYS A 143 -4.94 -8.81 3.22
CA LYS A 143 -5.67 -7.95 2.27
C LYS A 143 -4.95 -6.62 2.04
N MET A 144 -4.54 -5.94 3.11
CA MET A 144 -3.80 -4.70 3.03
C MET A 144 -2.46 -4.88 2.30
N SER A 145 -1.70 -5.93 2.63
CA SER A 145 -0.41 -6.21 1.98
C SER A 145 -0.54 -6.46 0.49
N LEU A 146 -1.51 -7.30 0.05
CA LEU A 146 -1.73 -7.56 -1.37
C LEU A 146 -2.20 -6.31 -2.14
N TYR A 147 -3.05 -5.49 -1.53
CA TYR A 147 -3.53 -4.25 -2.16
C TYR A 147 -2.44 -3.18 -2.23
N MET A 148 -1.61 -3.09 -1.19
CA MET A 148 -0.45 -2.23 -1.16
C MET A 148 0.55 -2.63 -2.25
N VAL A 149 0.96 -3.90 -2.29
CA VAL A 149 2.01 -4.37 -3.20
C VAL A 149 1.58 -4.24 -4.66
N SER A 150 0.37 -4.67 -5.02
CA SER A 150 -0.14 -4.51 -6.40
C SER A 150 -0.13 -3.04 -6.85
N THR A 151 -0.53 -2.12 -5.96
CA THR A 151 -0.50 -0.67 -6.24
C THR A 151 0.93 -0.15 -6.31
N ALA A 152 1.81 -0.56 -5.39
CA ALA A 152 3.21 -0.16 -5.34
C ALA A 152 3.97 -0.59 -6.61
N LEU A 153 3.74 -1.81 -7.11
CA LEU A 153 4.27 -2.29 -8.39
C LEU A 153 3.84 -1.38 -9.55
N SER A 154 2.57 -0.96 -9.57
CA SER A 154 2.10 -0.02 -10.58
C SER A 154 2.76 1.35 -10.45
N GLN A 155 2.97 1.85 -9.23
CA GLN A 155 3.61 3.15 -9.00
C GLN A 155 5.09 3.13 -9.31
N MET A 156 5.81 2.04 -9.04
CA MET A 156 7.20 1.84 -9.42
C MET A 156 7.40 1.89 -10.93
N ASN A 157 6.54 1.19 -11.69
CA ASN A 157 6.57 1.32 -13.16
C ASN A 157 6.28 2.76 -13.62
N LYS A 158 5.26 3.41 -13.04
CA LYS A 158 4.88 4.79 -13.39
C LYS A 158 5.91 5.84 -12.98
N ALA A 159 6.80 5.51 -12.05
CA ALA A 159 7.94 6.33 -11.67
C ALA A 159 9.13 6.18 -12.64
N GLY A 160 9.04 5.26 -13.61
CA GLY A 160 10.10 5.01 -14.58
C GLY A 160 11.25 4.18 -14.02
N ASP A 161 10.98 3.32 -13.02
CA ASP A 161 11.99 2.37 -12.54
C ASP A 161 12.61 1.60 -13.73
N PRO A 162 13.95 1.65 -13.93
CA PRO A 162 14.57 1.14 -15.17
C PRO A 162 14.29 -0.35 -15.42
N ASP A 163 14.39 -1.18 -14.39
CA ASP A 163 14.19 -2.62 -14.49
C ASP A 163 12.73 -2.97 -14.77
N MET A 164 11.82 -2.33 -14.03
CA MET A 164 10.38 -2.52 -14.22
C MET A 164 9.96 -2.04 -15.61
N HIS A 165 10.45 -0.89 -16.07
CA HIS A 165 10.07 -0.33 -17.36
C HIS A 165 10.66 -1.12 -18.53
N ALA A 166 11.92 -1.57 -18.43
CA ALA A 166 12.55 -2.45 -19.41
C ALA A 166 11.80 -3.79 -19.53
N TRP A 167 11.27 -4.31 -18.42
CA TRP A 167 10.48 -5.53 -18.43
C TRP A 167 9.06 -5.31 -18.96
N THR A 168 8.35 -4.27 -18.51
CA THR A 168 6.95 -3.97 -18.89
C THR A 168 6.82 -3.54 -20.35
N SER A 169 7.82 -2.88 -20.92
CA SER A 169 7.82 -2.45 -22.34
C SER A 169 7.73 -3.62 -23.31
N LYS A 170 8.27 -4.78 -22.92
CA LYS A 170 8.25 -6.03 -23.70
C LYS A 170 6.99 -6.87 -23.47
N GLN A 171 6.10 -6.46 -22.57
CA GLN A 171 4.91 -7.24 -22.23
C GLN A 171 3.74 -6.91 -23.16
N PRO A 172 3.10 -7.91 -23.79
CA PRO A 172 1.76 -7.74 -24.34
C PRO A 172 0.76 -7.52 -23.21
N GLU A 173 -0.52 -7.41 -23.53
CA GLU A 173 -1.54 -7.33 -22.47
C GLU A 173 -1.52 -8.60 -21.60
N ARG A 174 -1.10 -8.47 -20.34
CA ARG A 174 -0.98 -9.56 -19.36
C ARG A 174 -1.60 -9.15 -18.04
N ILE A 175 -2.16 -10.13 -17.35
CA ILE A 175 -2.79 -9.94 -16.05
C ILE A 175 -2.05 -10.83 -15.06
N TYR A 176 -1.46 -10.20 -14.04
CA TYR A 176 -0.87 -10.85 -12.89
C TYR A 176 -1.87 -10.73 -11.74
N GLN A 177 -2.37 -11.84 -11.23
CA GLN A 177 -3.43 -11.85 -10.23
C GLN A 177 -2.96 -12.56 -8.96
N TRP A 178 -3.41 -12.04 -7.82
CA TRP A 178 -3.31 -12.69 -6.53
C TRP A 178 -4.71 -12.90 -5.98
N SER A 179 -4.95 -14.05 -5.36
CA SER A 179 -6.17 -14.28 -4.56
C SER A 179 -5.87 -15.17 -3.37
N VAL A 180 -6.77 -15.13 -2.38
CA VAL A 180 -6.75 -16.04 -1.24
C VAL A 180 -8.04 -16.84 -1.25
N ASP A 181 -7.90 -18.16 -1.35
CA ASP A 181 -9.04 -19.08 -1.43
C ASP A 181 -9.89 -18.98 -0.13
N GLY A 182 -11.22 -19.10 -0.29
CA GLY A 182 -12.17 -18.96 0.82
C GLY A 182 -12.42 -17.52 1.29
N THR A 183 -11.90 -16.50 0.57
CA THR A 183 -12.09 -15.09 0.91
C THR A 183 -12.43 -14.23 -0.30
N ASP A 184 -12.78 -12.97 -0.08
CA ASP A 184 -12.91 -11.92 -1.11
C ASP A 184 -11.56 -11.24 -1.45
N ILE A 185 -10.46 -11.66 -0.82
CA ILE A 185 -9.14 -11.07 -1.04
C ILE A 185 -8.65 -11.46 -2.43
N ALA A 186 -8.73 -10.50 -3.35
CA ALA A 186 -8.11 -10.59 -4.66
C ALA A 186 -7.64 -9.23 -5.15
N CYS A 187 -6.55 -9.22 -5.90
CA CYS A 187 -6.06 -8.04 -6.61
C CYS A 187 -5.32 -8.46 -7.87
N TYR A 188 -5.12 -7.51 -8.77
CA TYR A 188 -4.39 -7.75 -10.01
C TYR A 188 -3.54 -6.57 -10.42
N LEU A 189 -2.52 -6.86 -11.22
CA LEU A 189 -1.70 -5.91 -11.93
C LEU A 189 -1.83 -6.21 -13.43
N LYS A 190 -2.53 -5.32 -14.13
CA LYS A 190 -2.62 -5.33 -15.59
C LYS A 190 -1.38 -4.67 -16.17
N MET A 191 -0.73 -5.32 -17.11
CA MET A 191 0.41 -4.80 -17.87
C MET A 191 0.07 -4.78 -19.35
N LYS A 192 0.45 -3.71 -20.06
CA LYS A 192 0.29 -3.62 -21.51
C LYS A 192 1.22 -2.55 -22.08
N ALA A 193 2.14 -2.95 -22.96
CA ALA A 193 2.99 -2.01 -23.72
C ALA A 193 3.64 -0.94 -22.83
N GLY A 194 4.42 -1.37 -21.82
CA GLY A 194 5.10 -0.48 -20.88
C GLY A 194 4.21 0.13 -19.79
N ASN A 195 2.89 0.01 -19.90
CA ASN A 195 1.96 0.58 -18.93
C ASN A 195 1.48 -0.45 -17.91
N THR A 196 1.19 0.01 -16.70
CA THR A 196 0.62 -0.81 -15.63
C THR A 196 -0.59 -0.18 -14.98
N LYS A 197 -1.54 -1.01 -14.56
CA LYS A 197 -2.70 -0.61 -13.77
C LYS A 197 -3.02 -1.67 -12.73
N ALA A 198 -2.90 -1.31 -11.46
CA ALA A 198 -3.38 -2.13 -10.36
C ALA A 198 -4.90 -2.06 -10.23
N GLY A 199 -5.52 -3.13 -9.73
CA GLY A 199 -6.93 -3.19 -9.38
C GLY A 199 -7.19 -4.16 -8.25
N ARG A 200 -8.35 -3.98 -7.59
CA ARG A 200 -8.85 -4.83 -6.50
C ARG A 200 -9.95 -5.76 -7.04
N GLY A 201 -10.14 -6.90 -6.39
CA GLY A 201 -11.03 -7.97 -6.82
C GLY A 201 -10.40 -8.88 -7.88
N ILE A 202 -11.18 -9.88 -8.30
CA ILE A 202 -10.82 -10.79 -9.39
C ILE A 202 -10.96 -10.07 -10.72
N TYR A 203 -9.97 -10.23 -11.60
CA TYR A 203 -10.05 -9.72 -12.96
C TYR A 203 -10.92 -10.63 -13.83
N THR A 204 -12.08 -10.14 -14.26
CA THR A 204 -13.10 -10.96 -14.95
C THR A 204 -13.05 -10.89 -16.47
N ARG A 205 -12.37 -9.88 -17.04
CA ARG A 205 -12.40 -9.64 -18.50
C ARG A 205 -11.53 -10.60 -19.31
N ARG A 206 -10.60 -11.30 -18.66
CA ARG A 206 -9.69 -12.27 -19.29
C ARG A 206 -9.08 -13.18 -18.22
N LYS A 207 -8.72 -14.40 -18.60
CA LYS A 207 -7.95 -15.30 -17.74
C LYS A 207 -6.59 -14.69 -17.36
N PRO A 208 -6.17 -14.71 -16.09
CA PRO A 208 -4.85 -14.27 -15.70
C PRO A 208 -3.74 -15.01 -16.43
N PHE A 209 -2.67 -14.30 -16.77
CA PHE A 209 -1.46 -14.91 -17.34
C PHE A 209 -0.63 -15.60 -16.25
N VAL A 210 -0.60 -14.99 -15.07
CA VAL A 210 -0.10 -15.58 -13.82
C VAL A 210 -1.16 -15.37 -12.76
N HIS A 211 -1.55 -16.42 -12.05
CA HIS A 211 -2.44 -16.34 -10.90
C HIS A 211 -1.77 -17.03 -9.71
N MET A 212 -1.34 -16.24 -8.74
CA MET A 212 -0.88 -16.72 -7.44
C MET A 212 -2.08 -16.87 -6.50
N ARG A 213 -2.42 -18.10 -6.15
CA ARG A 213 -3.56 -18.44 -5.30
C ARG A 213 -3.07 -18.96 -3.96
N PHE A 214 -3.24 -18.19 -2.91
CA PHE A 214 -2.95 -18.64 -1.55
C PHE A 214 -4.08 -19.56 -1.07
N SER A 215 -3.73 -20.69 -0.47
CA SER A 215 -4.72 -21.69 -0.02
C SER A 215 -5.56 -21.21 1.16
N SER A 216 -5.04 -20.26 1.95
CA SER A 216 -5.76 -19.60 3.05
C SER A 216 -5.07 -18.30 3.46
N VAL A 217 -5.70 -17.54 4.36
CA VAL A 217 -5.09 -16.36 5.00
C VAL A 217 -3.81 -16.76 5.74
N ASP A 218 -3.82 -17.87 6.48
CA ASP A 218 -2.66 -18.34 7.23
C ASP A 218 -1.51 -18.78 6.33
N ALA A 219 -1.83 -19.37 5.16
CA ALA A 219 -0.83 -19.73 4.15
C ALA A 219 -0.21 -18.49 3.48
N ALA A 220 -0.96 -17.40 3.34
CA ALA A 220 -0.47 -16.16 2.75
C ALA A 220 0.49 -15.39 3.66
N LEU A 221 0.27 -15.43 4.98
CA LEU A 221 1.07 -14.68 5.97
C LEU A 221 2.60 -14.91 5.87
N PRO A 222 3.13 -16.15 5.89
CA PRO A 222 4.57 -16.38 5.84
C PRO A 222 5.20 -15.97 4.51
N VAL A 223 4.46 -16.09 3.40
CA VAL A 223 4.94 -15.67 2.07
C VAL A 223 5.01 -14.14 1.99
N LEU A 224 3.96 -13.45 2.42
CA LEU A 224 3.91 -11.99 2.43
C LEU A 224 4.86 -11.35 3.45
N ALA A 225 5.21 -12.08 4.51
CA ALA A 225 6.23 -11.66 5.47
C ALA A 225 7.67 -11.95 4.98
N ASN A 226 7.84 -12.54 3.80
CA ASN A 226 9.12 -13.02 3.26
C ASN A 226 9.84 -14.00 4.21
N THR A 227 9.11 -14.73 5.05
CA THR A 227 9.69 -15.78 5.91
C THR A 227 9.78 -17.13 5.21
N VAL A 228 8.98 -17.33 4.16
CA VAL A 228 9.05 -18.49 3.26
C VAL A 228 9.16 -17.95 1.84
N ASP A 229 10.18 -18.36 1.10
CA ASP A 229 10.34 -17.97 -0.29
C ASP A 229 9.25 -18.61 -1.17
N THR A 230 9.00 -18.01 -2.33
CA THR A 230 7.90 -18.42 -3.23
C THR A 230 8.03 -19.88 -3.70
N VAL A 231 9.26 -20.39 -3.91
CA VAL A 231 9.47 -21.77 -4.39
C VAL A 231 9.13 -22.76 -3.28
N SER A 232 9.63 -22.51 -2.06
CA SER A 232 9.27 -23.28 -0.88
C SER A 232 7.76 -23.23 -0.59
N ALA A 233 7.14 -22.06 -0.74
CA ALA A 233 5.71 -21.88 -0.54
C ALA A 233 4.87 -22.70 -1.54
N ILE A 234 5.32 -22.80 -2.80
CA ILE A 234 4.68 -23.67 -3.81
C ILE A 234 4.86 -25.13 -3.42
N SER A 235 6.08 -25.54 -3.05
CA SER A 235 6.36 -26.93 -2.63
C SER A 235 5.55 -27.36 -1.41
N GLN A 236 5.25 -26.43 -0.50
CA GLN A 236 4.46 -26.67 0.71
C GLN A 236 2.95 -26.53 0.47
N GLY A 237 2.50 -26.21 -0.75
CA GLY A 237 1.08 -26.01 -1.06
C GLY A 237 0.46 -24.76 -0.41
N LEU A 238 1.28 -23.80 0.03
CA LEU A 238 0.82 -22.54 0.60
C LEU A 238 0.31 -21.59 -0.49
N VAL A 239 0.93 -21.65 -1.67
CA VAL A 239 0.54 -20.89 -2.85
C VAL A 239 0.57 -21.78 -4.08
N ILE A 240 -0.48 -21.72 -4.88
CA ILE A 240 -0.54 -22.34 -6.21
C ILE A 240 -0.24 -21.24 -7.23
N ASN A 241 0.68 -21.51 -8.14
CA ASN A 241 1.01 -20.61 -9.24
C ASN A 241 0.47 -21.18 -10.54
N ASP A 242 -0.68 -20.67 -10.99
CA ASP A 242 -1.23 -20.99 -12.30
C ASP A 242 -0.62 -20.06 -13.35
N GLY A 243 -0.10 -20.62 -14.45
CA GLY A 243 0.48 -19.85 -15.55
C GLY A 243 1.99 -20.05 -15.65
N SER A 244 2.74 -18.97 -15.90
CA SER A 244 4.19 -19.04 -16.12
C SER A 244 4.98 -18.75 -14.83
N PRO A 245 5.71 -19.74 -14.27
CA PRO A 245 6.52 -19.57 -13.07
C PRO A 245 7.62 -18.51 -13.22
N GLU A 246 8.23 -18.39 -14.40
CA GLU A 246 9.32 -17.45 -14.66
C GLU A 246 8.88 -15.99 -14.50
N TYR A 247 7.69 -15.67 -15.02
CA TYR A 247 7.12 -14.33 -14.87
C TYR A 247 6.57 -14.09 -13.47
N GLY A 248 6.12 -15.15 -12.78
CA GLY A 248 5.80 -15.10 -11.35
C GLY A 248 7.03 -14.74 -10.50
N GLY A 249 8.16 -15.40 -10.75
CA GLY A 249 9.44 -15.11 -10.10
C GLY A 249 9.89 -13.67 -10.34
N ARG A 250 9.78 -13.18 -11.59
CA ARG A 250 10.15 -11.79 -11.91
C ARG A 250 9.29 -10.75 -11.19
N ILE A 251 8.00 -11.01 -11.02
CA ILE A 251 7.14 -10.16 -10.16
C ILE A 251 7.60 -10.21 -8.71
N GLY A 252 7.99 -11.39 -8.21
CA GLY A 252 8.59 -11.56 -6.88
C GLY A 252 9.81 -10.66 -6.65
N ASP A 253 10.73 -10.58 -7.61
CA ASP A 253 11.90 -9.69 -7.52
C ASP A 253 11.49 -8.23 -7.30
N PHE A 254 10.48 -7.77 -8.04
CA PHE A 254 9.94 -6.40 -7.92
C PHE A 254 9.23 -6.17 -6.58
N MET A 255 8.52 -7.18 -6.06
CA MET A 255 7.93 -7.13 -4.72
C MET A 255 9.02 -7.00 -3.64
N MET A 256 10.13 -7.73 -3.78
CA MET A 256 11.28 -7.63 -2.88
C MET A 256 11.95 -6.25 -2.93
N LYS A 257 12.07 -5.65 -4.12
CA LYS A 257 12.57 -4.28 -4.28
C LYS A 257 11.69 -3.28 -3.53
N ILE A 258 10.37 -3.38 -3.68
CA ILE A 258 9.40 -2.54 -2.94
C ILE A 258 9.53 -2.76 -1.43
N SER A 259 9.66 -4.00 -0.99
CA SER A 259 9.83 -4.31 0.44
C SER A 259 11.04 -3.58 1.02
N LYS A 260 12.20 -3.62 0.32
CA LYS A 260 13.43 -2.95 0.76
C LYS A 260 13.28 -1.42 0.87
N LEU A 261 12.44 -0.80 0.04
CA LEU A 261 12.18 0.64 0.12
C LEU A 261 11.34 1.02 1.34
N LEU A 262 10.50 0.10 1.82
CA LEU A 262 9.52 0.33 2.90
C LEU A 262 9.95 -0.20 4.27
N THR A 263 11.14 -0.79 4.39
CA THR A 263 11.72 -1.31 5.63
C THR A 263 13.04 -0.63 5.94
#